data_AF-A0A094GJL8-F1
#
_entry.id   AF-A0A094GJL8-F1
#
_cell.length_a   1.000
_cell.length_b   1.000
_cell.length_c   1.000
_cell.angle_alpha   90.00
_cell.angle_beta   90.00
_cell.angle_gamma   90.00
#
_symmetry.space_group_name_H-M   'P 1'
#
loop_
_entity.id
_entity.type
_entity.pdbx_description
1 polymer ?
#
loop_
_entity_poly.entity_id
_entity_poly.type
_entity_poly.pdbx_seq_one_letter_code
_entity_poly.pdbx_strand_id
1 'polypeptide(L)'
;MSPSDEHKKAAFKAMEGHFGKDTPAFIECFMKAGADEGVYGDDVYDCMIQASTFIENFKGSVGEKAYPAASTALLLVILQYLADTGPRKNKK
;
A
#
# COMPACT_ATOMS: atom_id res chain seq x y z
N MET A 1 -14.00 -7.51 -19.74
CA MET A 1 -13.33 -6.76 -18.65
C MET A 1 -12.07 -6.17 -19.27
N SER A 2 -11.76 -4.90 -19.07
CA SER A 2 -10.53 -4.35 -19.64
C SER A 2 -9.31 -4.88 -18.85
N PRO A 3 -8.12 -5.01 -19.46
CA PRO A 3 -6.91 -5.43 -18.74
C PRO A 3 -6.59 -4.56 -17.50
N SER A 4 -7.00 -3.29 -17.51
CA SER A 4 -6.87 -2.38 -16.36
C SER A 4 -7.84 -2.73 -15.22
N ASP A 5 -9.08 -3.17 -15.54
CA ASP A 5 -10.03 -3.63 -14.52
C ASP A 5 -9.57 -4.92 -13.83
N GLU A 6 -8.90 -5.81 -14.57
CA GLU A 6 -8.34 -7.05 -14.03
C GLU A 6 -7.16 -6.77 -13.09
N HIS A 7 -6.26 -5.86 -13.47
CA HIS A 7 -5.15 -5.41 -12.61
C HIS A 7 -5.66 -4.78 -11.32
N LYS A 8 -6.60 -3.84 -11.42
CA LYS A 8 -7.24 -3.21 -10.26
C LYS A 8 -7.84 -4.24 -9.31
N LYS A 9 -8.57 -5.22 -9.86
CA LYS A 9 -9.20 -6.28 -9.05
C LYS A 9 -8.16 -7.18 -8.38
N ALA A 10 -7.07 -7.52 -9.07
CA ALA A 10 -5.98 -8.31 -8.50
C ALA A 10 -5.29 -7.58 -7.34
N ALA A 11 -4.95 -6.31 -7.54
CA ALA A 11 -4.34 -5.46 -6.52
C ALA A 11 -5.23 -5.34 -5.27
N PHE A 12 -6.53 -5.10 -5.45
CA PHE A 12 -7.47 -4.96 -4.33
C PHE A 12 -7.62 -6.27 -3.56
N LYS A 13 -7.73 -7.40 -4.25
CA LYS A 13 -7.82 -8.72 -3.62
C LYS A 13 -6.55 -9.06 -2.82
N ALA A 14 -5.38 -8.70 -3.32
CA ALA A 14 -4.12 -8.87 -2.60
C ALA A 14 -4.11 -8.08 -1.29
N MET A 15 -4.54 -6.80 -1.34
CA MET A 15 -4.63 -5.96 -0.15
C MET A 15 -5.68 -6.44 0.85
N GLU A 16 -6.85 -6.91 0.38
CA GLU A 16 -7.89 -7.49 1.25
C GLU A 16 -7.38 -8.69 2.04
N GLY A 17 -6.54 -9.53 1.43
CA GLY A 17 -5.92 -10.66 2.11
C GLY A 17 -4.97 -10.27 3.25
N HIS A 18 -4.39 -9.07 3.21
CA HIS A 18 -3.41 -8.61 4.20
C HIS A 18 -3.99 -7.67 5.25
N PHE A 19 -4.87 -6.75 4.84
CA PHE A 19 -5.39 -5.68 5.69
C PHE A 19 -6.86 -5.88 6.08
N GLY A 20 -7.56 -6.84 5.46
CA GLY A 20 -8.96 -7.14 5.78
C GLY A 20 -9.84 -5.89 5.73
N LYS A 21 -10.44 -5.52 6.87
CA LYS A 21 -11.33 -4.35 6.99
C LYS A 21 -10.62 -3.00 6.76
N ASP A 22 -9.30 -2.94 6.94
CA ASP A 22 -8.54 -1.68 6.84
C ASP A 22 -8.03 -1.41 5.41
N THR A 23 -8.28 -2.36 4.51
CA THR A 23 -7.90 -2.29 3.08
C THR A 23 -8.34 -1.02 2.37
N PRO A 24 -9.59 -0.53 2.52
CA PRO A 24 -10.03 0.68 1.82
C PRO A 24 -9.23 1.92 2.25
N ALA A 25 -8.94 2.06 3.54
CA ALA A 25 -8.18 3.19 4.08
C ALA A 25 -6.71 3.16 3.61
N PHE A 26 -6.12 1.97 3.55
CA PHE A 26 -4.76 1.79 3.01
C PHE A 26 -4.69 2.15 1.53
N ILE A 27 -5.63 1.64 0.72
CA ILE A 27 -5.73 1.92 -0.71
C ILE A 27 -5.87 3.43 -0.96
N GLU A 28 -6.75 4.10 -0.22
CA GLU A 28 -6.96 5.55 -0.36
C GLU A 28 -5.67 6.34 -0.06
N CYS A 29 -4.97 6.01 1.03
CA CYS A 29 -3.71 6.65 1.38
C CYS A 29 -2.63 6.40 0.31
N PHE A 30 -2.54 5.17 -0.18
CA PHE A 30 -1.55 4.78 -1.18
C PHE A 30 -1.80 5.45 -2.53
N MET A 31 -3.06 5.49 -3.00
CA MET A 31 -3.43 6.16 -4.25
C MET A 31 -3.14 7.66 -4.20
N LYS A 32 -3.41 8.30 -3.06
CA LYS A 32 -3.10 9.71 -2.85
C LYS A 32 -1.60 9.98 -2.91
N ALA A 33 -0.80 9.18 -2.23
CA ALA A 33 0.65 9.28 -2.28
C ALA A 33 1.22 9.04 -3.68
N GLY A 34 0.72 8.01 -4.38
CA GLY A 34 1.12 7.74 -5.76
C GLY A 34 0.81 8.92 -6.68
N ALA A 35 -0.38 9.53 -6.55
CA ALA A 35 -0.76 10.69 -7.34
C ALA A 35 0.13 11.93 -7.07
N ASP A 36 0.57 12.14 -5.83
CA ASP A 36 1.50 13.20 -5.45
C ASP A 36 2.91 13.01 -6.07
N GLU A 37 3.32 11.75 -6.28
CA GLU A 37 4.58 11.36 -6.92
C GLU A 37 4.47 11.21 -8.46
N GLY A 38 3.29 11.49 -9.03
CA GLY A 38 3.07 11.39 -10.47
C GLY A 38 2.86 9.96 -10.99
N VAL A 39 2.55 9.01 -10.12
CA VAL A 39 2.21 7.62 -10.47
C VAL A 39 0.71 7.51 -10.74
N TYR A 40 0.34 7.06 -11.93
CA TYR A 40 -1.05 7.01 -12.39
C TYR A 40 -1.36 5.72 -13.15
N GLY A 41 -2.65 5.45 -13.36
CA GLY A 41 -3.08 4.35 -14.23
C GLY A 41 -2.68 2.98 -13.67
N ASP A 42 -2.18 2.11 -14.53
CA ASP A 42 -1.86 0.73 -14.15
C ASP A 42 -0.62 0.62 -13.24
N ASP A 43 0.30 1.60 -13.32
CA ASP A 43 1.52 1.64 -12.50
C ASP A 43 1.23 1.64 -10.99
N VAL A 44 0.15 2.30 -10.57
CA VAL A 44 -0.24 2.33 -9.15
C VAL A 44 -0.67 0.95 -8.66
N TYR A 45 -1.32 0.16 -9.52
CA TYR A 45 -1.76 -1.18 -9.19
C TYR A 45 -0.59 -2.16 -9.19
N ASP A 46 0.39 -1.99 -10.08
CA ASP A 46 1.65 -2.73 -10.05
C ASP A 46 2.44 -2.44 -8.77
N CYS A 47 2.52 -1.18 -8.35
CA CYS A 47 3.14 -0.81 -7.07
C CYS A 47 2.39 -1.44 -5.88
N MET A 48 1.05 -1.50 -5.92
CA MET A 48 0.29 -2.23 -4.90
C MET A 48 0.62 -3.72 -4.89
N ILE A 49 0.66 -4.37 -6.05
CA ILE A 49 1.00 -5.81 -6.12
C ILE A 49 2.39 -6.05 -5.54
N GLN A 50 3.39 -5.24 -5.90
CA GLN A 50 4.73 -5.34 -5.32
C GLN A 50 4.75 -5.11 -3.81
N ALA A 51 3.96 -4.15 -3.31
CA ALA A 51 3.82 -3.91 -1.87
C ALA A 51 3.23 -5.13 -1.15
N SER A 52 2.28 -5.86 -1.76
CA SER A 52 1.77 -7.11 -1.18
C SER A 52 2.85 -8.19 -1.05
N THR A 53 3.71 -8.35 -2.06
CA THR A 53 4.86 -9.27 -1.99
C THR A 53 5.83 -8.87 -0.88
N PHE A 54 6.07 -7.57 -0.68
CA PHE A 54 6.87 -7.09 0.45
C PHE A 54 6.23 -7.49 1.80
N ILE A 55 4.92 -7.32 1.94
CA ILE A 55 4.18 -7.68 3.17
C ILE A 55 4.25 -9.19 3.46
N GLU A 56 4.15 -10.03 2.43
CA GLU A 56 4.31 -11.49 2.57
C GLU A 56 5.72 -11.89 3.02
N ASN A 57 6.74 -11.31 2.40
CA ASN A 57 8.13 -11.53 2.81
C ASN A 57 8.39 -11.05 4.24
N PHE A 58 7.81 -9.90 4.60
CA PHE A 58 7.87 -9.37 5.95
C PHE A 58 7.20 -10.33 6.95
N LYS A 59 6.01 -10.86 6.66
CA LYS A 59 5.35 -11.89 7.47
C LYS A 59 6.27 -13.10 7.69
N GLY A 60 6.92 -13.58 6.63
CA GLY A 60 7.90 -14.67 6.72
C GLY A 60 9.08 -14.34 7.64
N SER A 61 9.56 -13.09 7.62
CA SER A 61 10.72 -12.65 8.41
C SER A 61 10.44 -12.48 9.91
N VAL A 62 9.23 -12.07 10.29
CA VAL A 62 8.86 -11.81 11.70
C VAL A 62 8.13 -12.99 12.35
N GLY A 63 7.63 -13.93 11.54
CA GLY A 63 6.83 -15.06 12.01
C GLY A 63 5.38 -14.68 12.35
N GLU A 64 4.47 -15.66 12.24
CA GLU A 64 3.03 -15.41 12.29
C GLU A 64 2.54 -14.78 13.61
N LYS A 65 3.18 -15.12 14.73
CA LYS A 65 2.80 -14.59 16.06
C LYS A 65 3.12 -13.11 16.24
N ALA A 66 4.23 -12.64 15.67
CA ALA A 66 4.65 -11.24 15.78
C ALA A 66 4.06 -10.37 14.66
N TYR A 67 3.61 -10.99 13.57
CA TYR A 67 3.09 -10.31 12.40
C TYR A 67 2.00 -9.26 12.67
N PRO A 68 0.99 -9.47 13.56
CA PRO A 68 -0.04 -8.45 13.79
C PRO A 68 0.50 -7.13 14.36
N ALA A 69 1.45 -7.20 15.29
CA ALA A 69 2.10 -6.01 15.84
C ALA A 69 3.08 -5.39 14.84
N ALA A 70 3.82 -6.24 14.12
CA ALA A 70 4.80 -5.84 13.13
C ALA A 70 4.15 -5.17 11.90
N SER A 71 3.01 -5.67 11.42
CA SER A 71 2.26 -5.11 10.30
C SER A 71 1.63 -3.77 10.67
N THR A 72 1.15 -3.62 11.91
CA THR A 72 0.68 -2.34 12.44
C THR A 72 1.81 -1.31 12.48
N ALA A 73 3.00 -1.70 12.97
CA ALA A 73 4.16 -0.83 12.99
C ALA A 73 4.61 -0.44 11.57
N LEU A 74 4.63 -1.40 10.65
CA LEU A 74 4.94 -1.16 9.23
C LEU A 74 3.94 -0.18 8.60
N LEU A 75 2.65 -0.37 8.85
CA LEU A 75 1.59 0.53 8.39
C LEU A 75 1.81 1.96 8.91
N LEU A 76 2.10 2.11 10.21
CA LEU A 76 2.38 3.43 10.81
C LEU A 76 3.62 4.09 10.21
N VAL A 77 4.70 3.34 9.96
CA VAL A 77 5.92 3.85 9.32
C VAL A 77 5.64 4.30 7.89
N ILE A 78 4.88 3.52 7.12
CA ILE A 78 4.48 3.90 5.76
C ILE A 78 3.61 5.14 5.80
N LEU A 79 2.57 5.19 6.64
CA LEU A 79 1.68 6.35 6.75
C LEU A 79 2.44 7.61 7.21
N GLN A 80 3.37 7.47 8.16
CA GLN A 80 4.23 8.57 8.60
C GLN A 80 5.16 9.04 7.48
N TYR A 81 5.80 8.11 6.77
CA TYR A 81 6.63 8.43 5.61
C TYR A 81 5.82 9.21 4.56
N LEU A 82 4.63 8.73 4.22
CA LEU A 82 3.73 9.41 3.29
C LEU A 82 3.27 10.79 3.79
N ALA A 83 3.08 10.96 5.10
CA ALA A 83 2.76 12.26 5.69
C ALA A 83 3.96 13.23 5.66
N ASP A 84 5.19 12.71 5.81
CA ASP A 84 6.43 13.50 5.81
C ASP A 84 6.96 13.81 4.39
N THR A 85 6.68 12.93 3.42
CA THR A 85 7.05 13.10 2.01
C THR A 85 5.92 13.64 1.15
N GLY A 86 4.67 13.65 1.64
CA GLY A 86 3.55 14.34 1.01
C GLY A 86 3.95 15.78 0.67
N PRO A 87 3.44 16.34 -0.45
CA PRO A 87 4.02 17.45 -1.16
C PRO A 87 4.45 18.49 -0.15
N ARG A 88 5.78 18.61 0.00
CA ARG A 88 6.39 19.62 0.84
C ARG A 88 5.60 20.89 0.57
N LYS A 89 5.10 21.47 1.65
CA LYS A 89 4.89 22.90 1.78
C LYS A 89 6.17 23.59 1.28
N ASN A 90 6.34 23.71 -0.03
CA ASN A 90 7.13 24.74 -0.68
C ASN A 90 6.32 26.04 -0.48
N LYS A 91 6.20 26.43 0.78
CA LYS A 91 6.04 27.81 1.20
C LYS A 91 7.37 28.22 1.78
N LYS A 92 8.32 28.50 0.89
CA LYS A 92 9.22 29.65 0.99
C LYS A 92 9.88 29.90 -0.35
#